data_AF-A0A9X3DFF2-F1
#
_entry.id   AF-A0A9X3DFF2-F1
#
_cell.length_a   1.000
_cell.length_b   1.000
_cell.length_c   1.000
_cell.angle_alpha   90.00
_cell.angle_beta   90.00
_cell.angle_gamma   90.00
#
_symmetry.space_group_name_H-M   'P 1'
#
loop_
_entity.id
_entity.type
_entity.pdbx_description
1 polymer ?
#
loop_
_entity_poly.entity_id
_entity_poly.type
_entity_poly.pdbx_seq_one_letter_code
_entity_poly.pdbx_strand_id
1 'polypeptide(L)'
;MKNNSNSRRDAIQQLGLLSAGMFMLSLNSCTDDKIANDNLKETKAPLPFLIPAQKPLETGPMGNNMRTLIRSTQTNNQFSCVEAVLAPKKIAGSPHKHDKLDELMYVLEGTASILMGDEVVEVKAGCWHLRPRGIVHVVWNSGSENLRLIDMYFNQNFEDYLEEVYFKIIPEVIQNKLSFEDPIIAKRMAELDKKFGLTYYPEKQQALIDKYGLS
;
A
#
# COMPACT_ATOMS: atom_id res chain seq x y z
N MET A 1 38.74 -52.76 20.04
CA MET A 1 38.25 -52.50 18.66
C MET A 1 36.83 -53.00 18.53
N LYS A 2 35.85 -52.11 18.39
CA LYS A 2 34.56 -52.33 17.73
C LYS A 2 33.95 -50.94 17.47
N ASN A 3 33.98 -50.55 16.20
CA ASN A 3 33.42 -49.31 15.66
C ASN A 3 31.89 -49.49 15.63
N ASN A 4 31.14 -48.68 16.39
CA ASN A 4 29.69 -48.57 16.24
C ASN A 4 29.39 -47.37 15.34
N SER A 5 29.43 -47.58 14.03
CA SER A 5 28.91 -46.61 13.07
C SER A 5 27.38 -46.73 13.05
N ASN A 6 26.69 -45.85 13.77
CA ASN A 6 25.24 -45.70 13.62
C ASN A 6 24.95 -45.23 12.20
N SER A 7 24.37 -46.12 11.40
CA SER A 7 24.04 -45.88 10.00
C SER A 7 22.76 -45.04 9.88
N ARG A 8 22.69 -44.19 8.86
CA ARG A 8 21.50 -43.38 8.50
C ARG A 8 20.21 -44.21 8.34
N ARG A 9 20.29 -45.54 8.25
CA ARG A 9 19.13 -46.45 8.24
C ARG A 9 18.43 -46.59 9.59
N ASP A 10 19.14 -46.50 10.71
CA ASP A 10 18.55 -46.75 12.03
C ASP A 10 17.70 -45.55 12.52
N ALA A 11 18.07 -44.34 12.11
CA ALA A 11 17.30 -43.12 12.40
C ALA A 11 15.94 -43.09 11.67
N ILE A 12 15.84 -43.70 10.49
CA ILE A 12 14.61 -43.72 9.69
C ILE A 12 13.60 -44.75 10.24
N GLN A 13 14.07 -45.83 10.88
CA GLN A 13 13.17 -46.78 11.54
C GLN A 13 12.59 -46.27 12.87
N GLN A 14 13.25 -45.33 13.57
CA GLN A 14 12.71 -44.74 14.80
C GLN A 14 11.69 -43.61 14.57
N LEU A 15 11.64 -42.99 13.39
CA LEU A 15 10.59 -42.01 13.05
C LEU A 15 9.26 -42.64 12.57
N GLY A 16 9.25 -43.94 12.26
CA GLY A 16 8.05 -44.65 11.77
C GLY A 16 7.07 -45.12 12.85
N LEU A 17 7.37 -44.94 14.14
CA LEU A 17 6.61 -45.56 15.26
C LEU A 17 5.92 -44.57 16.21
N LEU A 18 5.89 -43.27 15.88
CA LEU A 18 5.15 -42.25 16.66
C LEU A 18 3.75 -41.91 16.11
N SER A 19 3.28 -42.64 15.10
CA SER A 19 2.01 -42.37 14.40
C SER A 19 0.78 -43.13 14.92
N ALA A 20 0.84 -43.72 16.12
CA ALA A 20 -0.32 -44.38 16.72
C ALA A 20 -0.43 -44.07 18.21
N GLY A 21 -1.24 -43.05 18.56
CA GLY A 21 -1.84 -42.95 19.89
C GLY A 21 -1.53 -41.68 20.68
N MET A 22 -2.25 -40.59 20.36
CA MET A 22 -2.75 -39.64 21.35
C MET A 22 -3.89 -38.83 20.69
N PHE A 23 -5.11 -39.35 20.79
CA PHE A 23 -6.17 -38.80 21.65
C PHE A 23 -6.61 -37.37 21.27
N MET A 24 -7.55 -37.33 20.32
CA MET A 24 -8.85 -36.65 20.44
C MET A 24 -8.88 -35.43 21.38
N LEU A 25 -8.33 -34.31 20.92
CA LEU A 25 -8.94 -33.02 21.23
C LEU A 25 -10.10 -32.86 20.25
N SER A 26 -11.31 -33.06 20.75
CA SER A 26 -12.55 -32.70 20.07
C SER A 26 -12.51 -31.20 19.74
N LEU A 27 -12.08 -30.89 18.51
CA LEU A 27 -12.41 -29.62 17.87
C LEU A 27 -13.92 -29.64 17.70
N ASN A 28 -14.63 -29.04 18.65
CA ASN A 28 -16.00 -28.60 18.41
C ASN A 28 -15.93 -27.57 17.28
N SER A 29 -16.02 -28.06 16.06
CA SER A 29 -16.52 -27.31 14.93
C SER A 29 -17.95 -26.92 15.31
N CYS A 30 -18.10 -25.71 15.84
CA CYS A 30 -19.40 -25.08 15.85
C CYS A 30 -19.74 -24.78 14.38
N THR A 31 -20.39 -25.75 13.75
CA THR A 31 -21.26 -25.53 12.61
C THR A 31 -22.45 -24.71 13.09
N ASP A 32 -22.29 -23.39 13.18
CA ASP A 32 -23.43 -22.50 12.96
C ASP A 32 -23.58 -22.34 11.44
N ASP A 33 -24.19 -23.36 10.82
CA ASP A 33 -24.71 -23.33 9.46
C ASP A 33 -25.94 -22.40 9.37
N LYS A 34 -25.77 -21.15 9.80
CA LYS A 34 -26.51 -20.05 9.21
C LYS A 34 -25.64 -19.47 8.13
N ILE A 35 -25.70 -20.15 7.00
CA ILE A 35 -25.31 -19.69 5.67
C ILE A 35 -25.75 -18.23 5.56
N ALA A 36 -24.82 -17.31 5.78
CA ALA A 36 -24.91 -15.99 5.21
C ALA A 36 -24.83 -16.24 3.71
N ASN A 37 -26.00 -16.29 3.09
CA ASN A 37 -26.20 -16.37 1.66
C ASN A 37 -25.82 -15.00 1.07
N ASP A 38 -24.56 -14.64 1.26
CA ASP A 38 -23.97 -13.46 0.64
C ASP A 38 -23.58 -13.90 -0.77
N ASN A 39 -24.03 -13.14 -1.76
CA ASN A 39 -23.76 -13.40 -3.17
C ASN A 39 -22.25 -13.25 -3.45
N LEU A 40 -21.43 -14.20 -3.01
CA LEU A 40 -20.05 -14.33 -3.44
C LEU A 40 -20.11 -14.77 -4.90
N LYS A 41 -20.16 -13.80 -5.80
CA LYS A 41 -19.86 -14.01 -7.22
C LYS A 41 -18.54 -14.76 -7.25
N GLU A 42 -18.56 -15.99 -7.78
CA GLU A 42 -17.37 -16.79 -7.95
C GLU A 42 -16.40 -16.00 -8.84
N THR A 43 -15.38 -15.41 -8.21
CA THR A 43 -14.42 -14.59 -8.91
C THR A 43 -13.34 -15.49 -9.50
N LYS A 44 -13.19 -15.49 -10.83
CA LYS A 44 -12.16 -16.26 -11.51
C LYS A 44 -10.77 -15.74 -11.13
N ALA A 45 -9.80 -16.65 -11.02
CA ALA A 45 -8.40 -16.30 -10.82
C ALA A 45 -7.90 -15.38 -11.95
N PRO A 46 -7.01 -14.42 -11.65
CA PRO A 46 -6.43 -13.56 -12.68
C PRO A 46 -5.55 -14.36 -13.64
N LEU A 47 -5.52 -13.93 -14.91
CA LEU A 47 -4.60 -14.50 -15.89
C LEU A 47 -3.19 -13.95 -15.67
N PRO A 48 -2.12 -14.71 -15.98
CA PRO A 48 -0.76 -14.19 -15.96
C PRO A 48 -0.58 -13.03 -16.94
N PHE A 49 0.14 -11.98 -16.53
CA PHE A 49 0.52 -10.88 -17.41
C PHE A 49 1.93 -10.35 -17.07
N LEU A 50 2.60 -9.78 -18.06
CA LEU A 50 3.89 -9.10 -17.93
C LEU A 50 3.67 -7.59 -17.84
N ILE A 51 4.33 -6.94 -16.89
CA ILE A 51 4.49 -5.49 -16.88
C ILE A 51 5.82 -5.19 -17.56
N PRO A 52 5.83 -4.57 -18.76
CA PRO A 52 7.08 -4.29 -19.46
C PRO A 52 7.91 -3.25 -18.70
N ALA A 53 9.23 -3.32 -18.88
CA ALA A 53 10.12 -2.29 -18.35
C ALA A 53 9.75 -0.92 -18.94
N GLN A 54 9.75 0.11 -18.09
CA GLN A 54 9.48 1.49 -18.47
C GLN A 54 10.64 2.37 -18.03
N LYS A 55 10.81 3.53 -18.67
CA LYS A 55 11.74 4.55 -18.17
C LYS A 55 11.32 4.99 -16.77
N PRO A 56 12.27 5.38 -15.88
CA PRO A 56 11.93 5.94 -14.58
C PRO A 56 10.89 7.05 -14.70
N LEU A 57 9.90 7.06 -13.79
CA LEU A 57 8.89 8.12 -13.79
C LEU A 57 9.54 9.47 -13.46
N GLU A 58 9.24 10.49 -14.26
CA GLU A 58 9.70 11.86 -14.02
C GLU A 58 8.66 12.67 -13.25
N THR A 59 9.15 13.64 -12.48
CA THR A 59 8.31 14.56 -11.71
C THR A 59 7.40 15.39 -12.61
N GLY A 60 6.15 15.57 -12.20
CA GLY A 60 5.20 16.43 -12.89
C GLY A 60 5.35 17.91 -12.51
N PRO A 61 4.51 18.80 -13.05
CA PRO A 61 4.58 20.25 -12.81
C PRO A 61 4.49 20.66 -11.33
N MET A 62 3.85 19.84 -10.49
CA MET A 62 3.73 20.09 -9.05
C MET A 62 4.87 19.46 -8.23
N GLY A 63 5.90 18.93 -8.87
CA GLY A 63 6.99 18.20 -8.21
C GLY A 63 6.58 16.80 -7.75
N ASN A 64 5.41 16.30 -8.13
CA ASN A 64 5.00 14.93 -7.92
C ASN A 64 4.36 14.37 -9.20
N ASN A 65 4.36 13.04 -9.32
CA ASN A 65 3.67 12.33 -10.40
C ASN A 65 3.44 10.88 -10.00
N MET A 66 2.52 10.22 -10.69
CA MET A 66 2.31 8.79 -10.54
C MET A 66 1.95 8.13 -11.89
N ARG A 67 2.09 6.81 -11.97
CA ARG A 67 1.52 5.97 -13.03
C ARG A 67 1.01 4.66 -12.45
N THR A 68 -0.15 4.22 -12.94
CA THR A 68 -0.72 2.92 -12.59
C THR A 68 0.03 1.81 -13.32
N LEU A 69 0.55 0.84 -12.55
CA LEU A 69 1.22 -0.36 -13.08
C LEU A 69 0.27 -1.55 -13.14
N ILE A 70 -0.58 -1.70 -12.12
CA ILE A 70 -1.56 -2.78 -12.01
C ILE A 70 -2.86 -2.19 -11.47
N ARG A 71 -3.97 -2.42 -12.17
CA ARG A 71 -5.31 -2.13 -11.66
C ARG A 71 -5.82 -3.29 -10.81
N SER A 72 -6.64 -2.96 -9.82
CA SER A 72 -7.39 -3.92 -9.00
C SER A 72 -8.18 -4.91 -9.86
N THR A 73 -8.78 -4.45 -10.96
CA THR A 73 -9.52 -5.31 -11.90
C THR A 73 -8.66 -6.39 -12.57
N GLN A 74 -7.34 -6.20 -12.67
CA GLN A 74 -6.40 -7.19 -13.22
C GLN A 74 -6.01 -8.26 -12.20
N THR A 75 -6.20 -7.99 -10.90
CA THR A 75 -5.82 -8.88 -9.79
C THR A 75 -7.04 -9.50 -9.13
N ASN A 76 -8.21 -9.40 -9.76
CA ASN A 76 -9.48 -9.79 -9.16
C ASN A 76 -9.75 -9.06 -7.83
N ASN A 77 -9.51 -7.75 -7.83
CA ASN A 77 -9.66 -6.82 -6.71
C ASN A 77 -8.82 -7.14 -5.47
N GLN A 78 -7.76 -7.95 -5.60
CA GLN A 78 -6.87 -8.27 -4.47
C GLN A 78 -5.96 -7.09 -4.12
N PHE A 79 -5.37 -6.46 -5.14
CA PHE A 79 -4.56 -5.27 -4.97
C PHE A 79 -4.39 -4.47 -6.27
N SER A 80 -4.01 -3.20 -6.16
CA SER A 80 -3.47 -2.41 -7.26
C SER A 80 -2.06 -1.93 -6.94
N CYS A 81 -1.37 -1.40 -7.95
CA CYS A 81 0.02 -0.99 -7.85
C CYS A 81 0.27 0.25 -8.68
N VAL A 82 0.96 1.23 -8.10
CA VAL A 82 1.41 2.46 -8.76
C VAL A 82 2.91 2.63 -8.57
N GLU A 83 3.54 3.30 -9.53
CA GLU A 83 4.82 3.94 -9.32
C GLU A 83 4.57 5.43 -9.07
N ALA A 84 5.21 5.98 -8.05
CA ALA A 84 5.13 7.40 -7.72
C ALA A 84 6.52 8.03 -7.63
N VAL A 85 6.59 9.33 -7.90
CA VAL A 85 7.79 10.14 -7.76
C VAL A 85 7.49 11.43 -7.04
N LEU A 86 8.36 11.81 -6.11
CA LEU A 86 8.33 13.04 -5.33
C LEU A 86 9.66 13.76 -5.50
N ALA A 87 9.63 14.99 -5.99
CA ALA A 87 10.78 15.88 -6.05
C ALA A 87 11.31 16.17 -4.63
N PRO A 88 12.55 16.66 -4.48
CA PRO A 88 13.10 17.07 -3.19
C PRO A 88 12.13 17.95 -2.42
N LYS A 89 11.98 17.67 -1.12
CA LYS A 89 11.12 18.44 -0.20
C LYS A 89 9.62 18.41 -0.50
N LYS A 90 9.16 17.52 -1.39
CA LYS A 90 7.72 17.34 -1.64
C LYS A 90 7.07 16.37 -0.67
N ILE A 91 5.86 16.71 -0.25
CA ILE A 91 4.97 15.88 0.57
C ILE A 91 3.82 15.31 -0.28
N ALA A 92 3.47 14.04 -0.04
CA ALA A 92 2.41 13.34 -0.76
C ALA A 92 1.02 13.66 -0.18
N GLY A 93 0.66 14.95 -0.17
CA GLY A 93 -0.60 15.44 0.37
C GLY A 93 -0.59 15.70 1.87
N SER A 94 -1.77 15.84 2.47
CA SER A 94 -1.93 16.06 3.91
C SER A 94 -1.92 14.73 4.68
N PRO A 95 -1.48 14.70 5.96
CA PRO A 95 -1.65 13.55 6.84
C PRO A 95 -3.08 13.01 6.82
N HIS A 96 -3.23 11.71 6.63
CA HIS A 96 -4.53 11.07 6.51
C HIS A 96 -4.52 9.64 7.02
N LYS A 97 -5.70 9.07 7.23
CA LYS A 97 -5.89 7.63 7.41
C LYS A 97 -6.86 7.11 6.37
N HIS A 98 -6.75 5.82 6.06
CA HIS A 98 -7.76 5.08 5.32
C HIS A 98 -8.61 4.22 6.27
N ASP A 99 -9.90 4.10 6.02
CA ASP A 99 -10.78 3.23 6.81
C ASP A 99 -10.59 1.73 6.47
N LYS A 100 -10.27 1.42 5.22
CA LYS A 100 -10.23 0.04 4.71
C LYS A 100 -8.96 -0.34 3.93
N LEU A 101 -8.22 0.64 3.43
CA LEU A 101 -7.07 0.41 2.58
C LEU A 101 -5.81 0.19 3.41
N ASP A 102 -5.08 -0.88 3.11
CA ASP A 102 -3.69 -1.04 3.56
C ASP A 102 -2.76 -0.69 2.40
N GLU A 103 -1.62 -0.08 2.68
CA GLU A 103 -0.62 0.28 1.67
C GLU A 103 0.72 -0.38 1.97
N LEU A 104 1.40 -0.91 0.95
CA LEU A 104 2.75 -1.42 1.05
C LEU A 104 3.65 -0.69 0.07
N MET A 105 4.65 0.01 0.61
CA MET A 105 5.59 0.80 -0.15
C MET A 105 6.92 0.06 -0.32
N TYR A 106 7.51 0.14 -1.51
CA TYR A 106 8.90 -0.20 -1.79
C TYR A 106 9.64 1.00 -2.37
N VAL A 107 10.75 1.40 -1.78
CA VAL A 107 11.53 2.54 -2.28
C VAL A 107 12.51 2.09 -3.35
N LEU A 108 12.40 2.68 -4.53
CA LEU A 108 13.27 2.44 -5.69
C LEU A 108 14.50 3.35 -5.65
N GLU A 109 14.33 4.62 -5.30
CA GLU A 109 15.36 5.65 -5.33
C GLU A 109 15.12 6.66 -4.20
N GLY A 110 16.20 7.19 -3.64
CA GLY A 110 16.13 8.17 -2.56
C GLY A 110 15.80 7.55 -1.20
N THR A 111 15.21 8.36 -0.32
CA THR A 111 14.77 7.95 1.02
C THR A 111 13.43 8.60 1.32
N ALA A 112 12.43 7.78 1.60
CA ALA A 112 11.13 8.24 2.06
C ALA A 112 11.19 8.54 3.55
N SER A 113 10.64 9.67 3.96
CA SER A 113 10.29 9.93 5.35
C SER A 113 8.77 9.77 5.50
N ILE A 114 8.35 9.07 6.54
CA ILE A 114 6.95 8.69 6.74
C ILE A 114 6.54 9.03 8.15
N LEU A 115 5.47 9.80 8.31
CA LEU A 115 4.76 9.92 9.59
C LEU A 115 3.90 8.67 9.71
N MET A 116 4.02 7.92 10.79
CA MET A 116 3.17 6.77 11.13
C MET A 116 2.66 6.94 12.56
N GLY A 117 1.38 7.30 12.69
CA GLY A 117 0.79 7.73 13.96
C GLY A 117 1.45 9.03 14.43
N ASP A 118 2.37 8.90 15.39
CA ASP A 118 3.12 10.01 15.98
C ASP A 118 4.64 9.87 15.77
N GLU A 119 5.09 8.81 15.09
CA GLU A 119 6.51 8.55 14.84
C GLU A 119 6.89 8.88 13.40
N VAL A 120 8.15 9.27 13.19
CA VAL A 120 8.72 9.45 11.85
C VAL A 120 9.71 8.34 11.57
N VAL A 121 9.49 7.63 10.46
CA VAL A 121 10.34 6.53 9.99
C VAL A 121 11.00 6.91 8.68
N GLU A 122 12.28 6.55 8.52
CA GLU A 122 13.00 6.66 7.25
C GLU A 122 13.08 5.30 6.55
N VAL A 123 12.75 5.29 5.26
CA VAL A 123 12.73 4.08 4.42
C VAL A 123 13.61 4.35 3.21
N LYS A 124 14.76 3.69 3.16
CA LYS A 124 15.77 3.87 2.11
C LYS A 124 15.45 3.02 0.88
N ALA A 125 16.06 3.36 -0.26
CA ALA A 125 16.01 2.52 -1.45
C ALA A 125 16.36 1.05 -1.13
N GLY A 126 15.54 0.12 -1.62
CA GLY A 126 15.62 -1.31 -1.32
C GLY A 126 14.84 -1.75 -0.08
N CYS A 127 14.25 -0.84 0.68
CA CYS A 127 13.42 -1.18 1.84
C CYS A 127 11.92 -1.16 1.53
N TRP A 128 11.18 -1.95 2.31
CA TRP A 128 9.73 -2.02 2.29
C TRP A 128 9.14 -1.38 3.56
N HIS A 129 7.94 -0.79 3.46
CA HIS A 129 7.21 -0.27 4.61
C HIS A 129 5.71 -0.47 4.45
N LEU A 130 5.09 -1.18 5.40
CA LEU A 130 3.64 -1.41 5.46
C LEU A 130 2.96 -0.28 6.25
N ARG A 131 1.88 0.26 5.70
CA ARG A 131 1.01 1.25 6.33
C ARG A 131 -0.40 0.65 6.44
N PRO A 132 -0.72 0.04 7.59
CA PRO A 132 -2.05 -0.52 7.82
C PRO A 132 -3.12 0.58 7.84
N ARG A 133 -4.33 0.21 7.44
CA ARG A 133 -5.53 1.05 7.61
C ARG A 133 -5.69 1.55 9.04
N GLY A 134 -6.40 2.66 9.20
CA GLY A 134 -6.76 3.23 10.50
C GLY A 134 -5.65 4.00 11.20
N ILE A 135 -4.43 4.01 10.67
CA ILE A 135 -3.29 4.76 11.21
C ILE A 135 -3.06 6.00 10.36
N VAL A 136 -2.97 7.15 11.03
CA VAL A 136 -2.63 8.42 10.37
C VAL A 136 -1.21 8.34 9.82
N HIS A 137 -1.05 8.66 8.54
CA HIS A 137 0.25 8.69 7.92
C HIS A 137 0.35 9.72 6.79
N VAL A 138 1.59 9.99 6.38
CA VAL A 138 1.93 10.71 5.14
C VAL A 138 3.37 10.42 4.78
N VAL A 139 3.67 10.39 3.48
CA VAL A 139 5.02 10.24 2.93
C VAL A 139 5.54 11.59 2.42
N TRP A 140 6.81 11.89 2.65
CA TRP A 140 7.50 12.99 1.99
C TRP A 140 8.93 12.62 1.61
N ASN A 141 9.49 13.40 0.70
CA ASN A 141 10.89 13.34 0.34
C ASN A 141 11.70 14.36 1.17
N SER A 142 12.45 13.89 2.15
CA SER A 142 13.33 14.74 2.97
C SER A 142 14.68 15.03 2.31
N GLY A 143 15.03 14.31 1.23
CA GLY A 143 16.32 14.36 0.55
C GLY A 143 16.48 15.51 -0.44
N SER A 144 17.61 15.47 -1.16
CA SER A 144 17.98 16.40 -2.25
C SER A 144 17.85 15.79 -3.65
N GLU A 145 17.53 14.51 -3.74
CA GLU A 145 17.31 13.76 -4.98
C GLU A 145 15.83 13.36 -5.10
N ASN A 146 15.39 12.88 -6.26
CA ASN A 146 14.04 12.39 -6.41
C ASN A 146 13.82 11.13 -5.55
N LEU A 147 12.65 11.07 -4.92
CA LEU A 147 12.16 9.87 -4.25
C LEU A 147 11.26 9.14 -5.24
N ARG A 148 11.65 7.92 -5.65
CA ARG A 148 10.82 7.03 -6.46
C ARG A 148 10.44 5.81 -5.67
N LEU A 149 9.18 5.42 -5.75
CA LEU A 149 8.62 4.31 -4.98
C LEU A 149 7.57 3.55 -5.78
N ILE A 150 7.37 2.30 -5.40
CA ILE A 150 6.21 1.50 -5.75
C ILE A 150 5.29 1.48 -4.54
N ASP A 151 4.01 1.78 -4.74
CA ASP A 151 2.97 1.60 -3.74
C ASP A 151 1.96 0.56 -4.20
N MET A 152 1.67 -0.39 -3.32
CA MET A 152 0.65 -1.41 -3.50
C MET A 152 -0.52 -1.15 -2.56
N TYR A 153 -1.73 -1.25 -3.09
CA TYR A 153 -2.97 -0.91 -2.40
C TYR A 153 -3.85 -2.15 -2.25
N PHE A 154 -4.16 -2.54 -1.02
CA PHE A 154 -4.91 -3.77 -0.73
C PHE A 154 -6.32 -3.47 -0.21
N ASN A 155 -7.28 -4.33 -0.53
CA ASN A 155 -8.67 -4.27 -0.05
C ASN A 155 -9.54 -3.12 -0.63
N GLN A 156 -8.99 -2.31 -1.54
CA GLN A 156 -9.71 -1.26 -2.23
C GLN A 156 -9.03 -0.93 -3.58
N ASN A 157 -9.81 -0.52 -4.57
CA ASN A 157 -9.36 -0.02 -5.88
C ASN A 157 -8.84 1.42 -5.81
N PHE A 158 -7.84 1.67 -4.96
CA PHE A 158 -7.38 3.03 -4.68
C PHE A 158 -6.67 3.72 -5.86
N GLU A 159 -6.24 2.97 -6.88
CA GLU A 159 -5.75 3.54 -8.13
C GLU A 159 -6.81 4.42 -8.81
N ASP A 160 -8.11 4.10 -8.67
CA ASP A 160 -9.17 4.93 -9.24
C ASP A 160 -9.28 6.30 -8.54
N TYR A 161 -8.98 6.37 -7.23
CA TYR A 161 -8.87 7.62 -6.49
C TYR A 161 -7.70 8.45 -7.04
N LEU A 162 -6.52 7.82 -7.14
CA LEU A 162 -5.30 8.49 -7.58
C LEU A 162 -5.41 8.99 -9.02
N GLU A 163 -5.98 8.21 -9.93
CA GLU A 163 -6.17 8.62 -11.32
C GLU A 163 -7.17 9.77 -11.46
N GLU A 164 -8.22 9.81 -10.64
CA GLU A 164 -9.15 10.94 -10.59
C GLU A 164 -8.40 12.22 -10.19
N VAL A 165 -7.54 12.13 -9.16
CA VAL A 165 -6.74 13.27 -8.67
C VAL A 165 -5.68 13.68 -9.70
N TYR A 166 -4.81 12.77 -10.12
CA TYR A 166 -3.63 13.07 -10.95
C TYR A 166 -3.95 13.31 -12.42
N PHE A 167 -4.97 12.66 -12.97
CA PHE A 167 -5.26 12.73 -14.41
C PHE A 167 -6.49 13.55 -14.77
N LYS A 168 -7.28 13.99 -13.78
CA LYS A 168 -8.44 14.87 -14.04
C LYS A 168 -8.40 16.14 -13.21
N ILE A 169 -8.38 16.03 -11.88
CA ILE A 169 -8.50 17.19 -10.99
C ILE A 169 -7.28 18.10 -11.09
N ILE A 170 -6.06 17.57 -10.94
CA ILE A 170 -4.82 18.34 -11.06
C ILE A 170 -4.69 19.04 -12.42
N PRO A 171 -4.88 18.35 -13.56
CA PRO A 171 -4.87 19.01 -14.86
C PRO A 171 -5.89 20.14 -14.99
N GLU A 172 -7.11 19.95 -14.49
CA GLU A 172 -8.17 20.96 -14.49
C GLU A 172 -7.79 22.19 -13.66
N VAL A 173 -7.26 21.96 -12.45
CA VAL A 173 -6.76 23.02 -11.55
C VAL A 173 -5.66 23.84 -12.24
N ILE A 174 -4.69 23.17 -12.87
CA ILE A 174 -3.57 23.84 -13.56
C ILE A 174 -4.08 24.62 -14.79
N GLN A 175 -4.88 23.97 -15.65
CA GLN A 175 -5.36 24.56 -16.90
C GLN A 175 -6.20 25.81 -16.65
N ASN A 176 -7.07 25.75 -15.64
CA ASN A 176 -7.99 26.83 -15.30
C ASN A 176 -7.42 27.80 -14.25
N LYS A 177 -6.18 27.59 -13.78
CA LYS A 177 -5.51 28.38 -12.73
C LYS A 177 -6.35 28.51 -11.46
N LEU A 178 -6.99 27.41 -11.07
CA LEU A 178 -7.76 27.30 -9.85
C LEU A 178 -6.86 26.93 -8.66
N SER A 179 -7.43 26.94 -7.47
CA SER A 179 -6.82 26.35 -6.28
C SER A 179 -7.66 25.15 -5.81
N PHE A 180 -7.10 24.32 -4.92
CA PHE A 180 -7.84 23.19 -4.34
C PHE A 180 -8.97 23.65 -3.39
N GLU A 181 -8.94 24.91 -2.97
CA GLU A 181 -10.00 25.58 -2.20
C GLU A 181 -11.14 26.11 -3.06
N ASP A 182 -11.02 26.07 -4.40
CA ASP A 182 -12.14 26.40 -5.28
C ASP A 182 -13.37 25.55 -4.89
N PRO A 183 -14.57 26.12 -4.69
CA PRO A 183 -15.71 25.38 -4.16
C PRO A 183 -16.11 24.14 -4.98
N ILE A 184 -15.91 24.15 -6.29
CA ILE A 184 -16.23 23.01 -7.16
C ILE A 184 -15.19 21.90 -6.97
N ILE A 185 -13.90 22.28 -6.96
CA ILE A 185 -12.78 21.35 -6.75
C ILE A 185 -12.83 20.76 -5.34
N ALA A 186 -12.98 21.60 -4.32
CA ALA A 186 -13.08 21.19 -2.92
C ALA A 186 -14.24 20.22 -2.68
N LYS A 187 -15.42 20.49 -3.28
CA LYS A 187 -16.57 19.59 -3.19
C LYS A 187 -16.27 18.23 -3.82
N ARG A 188 -15.66 18.21 -5.02
CA ARG A 188 -15.31 16.97 -5.72
C ARG A 188 -14.27 16.16 -4.95
N MET A 189 -13.26 16.81 -4.38
CA MET A 189 -12.29 16.16 -3.49
C MET A 189 -13.00 15.55 -2.27
N ALA A 190 -13.85 16.30 -1.58
CA ALA A 190 -14.57 15.79 -0.41
C ALA A 190 -15.49 14.60 -0.73
N GLU A 191 -16.16 14.60 -1.89
CA GLU A 191 -16.95 13.46 -2.37
C GLU A 191 -16.07 12.24 -2.66
N LEU A 192 -14.90 12.46 -3.26
CA LEU A 192 -13.93 11.42 -3.55
C LEU A 192 -13.32 10.83 -2.27
N ASP A 193 -12.91 11.66 -1.33
CA ASP A 193 -12.40 11.28 -0.01
C ASP A 193 -13.41 10.42 0.74
N LYS A 194 -14.68 10.86 0.76
CA LYS A 194 -15.78 10.11 1.38
C LYS A 194 -16.01 8.76 0.70
N LYS A 195 -15.95 8.71 -0.63
CA LYS A 195 -16.13 7.47 -1.41
C LYS A 195 -15.03 6.45 -1.09
N PHE A 196 -13.80 6.90 -0.90
CA PHE A 196 -12.65 6.03 -0.65
C PHE A 196 -12.31 5.86 0.84
N GLY A 197 -13.03 6.54 1.74
CA GLY A 197 -12.84 6.39 3.18
C GLY A 197 -11.53 7.01 3.68
N LEU A 198 -11.20 8.21 3.20
CA LEU A 198 -10.09 9.01 3.71
C LEU A 198 -10.58 9.96 4.79
N THR A 199 -9.80 10.09 5.86
CA THR A 199 -9.94 11.17 6.84
C THR A 199 -8.62 11.91 6.93
N TYR A 200 -8.65 13.22 6.67
CA TYR A 200 -7.48 14.09 6.70
C TYR A 200 -7.29 14.77 8.07
N TYR A 201 -6.03 15.05 8.40
CA TYR A 201 -5.56 15.69 9.62
C TYR A 201 -4.62 16.86 9.25
N PRO A 202 -5.12 17.91 8.58
CA PRO A 202 -4.30 18.99 8.05
C PRO A 202 -3.57 19.77 9.15
N GLU A 203 -4.07 19.76 10.39
CA GLU A 203 -3.41 20.37 11.56
C GLU A 203 -2.04 19.75 11.86
N LYS A 204 -1.81 18.48 11.46
CA LYS A 204 -0.50 17.82 11.58
C LYS A 204 0.48 18.22 10.47
N GLN A 205 0.01 18.82 9.37
CA GLN A 205 0.83 19.10 8.19
C GLN A 205 1.80 20.26 8.42
N GLN A 206 1.34 21.37 9.01
CA GLN A 206 2.18 22.57 9.15
C GLN A 206 3.45 22.29 9.96
N ALA A 207 3.33 21.50 11.04
CA ALA A 207 4.47 21.09 11.84
C ALA A 207 5.52 20.29 11.05
N LEU A 208 5.09 19.46 10.08
CA LEU A 208 5.99 18.74 9.19
C LEU A 208 6.65 19.69 8.18
N ILE A 209 5.87 20.60 7.59
CA ILE A 209 6.36 21.62 6.66
C ILE A 209 7.46 22.44 7.31
N ASP A 210 7.21 22.97 8.50
CA ASP A 210 8.15 23.84 9.22
C ASP A 210 9.41 23.08 9.63
N LYS A 211 9.26 21.85 10.14
CA LYS A 211 10.37 21.04 10.65
C LYS A 211 11.30 20.54 9.54
N TYR A 212 10.75 20.15 8.39
CA TYR A 212 11.50 19.50 7.32
C TYR A 212 11.70 20.38 6.07
N GLY A 213 11.14 21.59 6.07
CA GLY A 213 11.22 22.55 4.96
C GLY A 213 10.51 22.05 3.71
N LEU A 214 9.27 21.57 3.87
CA LEU A 214 8.51 20.92 2.78
C LEU A 214 7.71 21.94 1.95
N SER A 215 7.33 21.54 0.73
CA SER A 215 6.48 22.31 -0.19
C SER A 215 5.55 21.44 -1.02
#